data_AF-A0A2U8I503-F1
#
_entry.id   AF-A0A2U8I503-F1
#
_cell.length_a   1.000
_cell.length_b   1.000
_cell.length_c   1.000
_cell.angle_alpha   90.00
_cell.angle_beta   90.00
_cell.angle_gamma   90.00
#
_symmetry.space_group_name_H-M   'P 1'
#
loop_
_entity.id
_entity.type
_entity.pdbx_description
1 polymer ?
#
loop_
_entity_poly.entity_id
_entity_poly.type
_entity_poly.pdbx_seq_one_letter_code
_entity_poly.pdbx_strand_id
1 'polypeptide(L)'
;MFVISHGILENGQLMIDLDGEYISCSDFFAKIGQCTDKPVNIFMTACHGAAAIDNAALLPKGSSLAVVSDRNEPSLGENLDHFYSLIEKSPDISTLSLLLLYNCTLQNRTSSSLWINNNAYHLKYFVPGILGRHFSATERKKVHSALDNFMNKSDREHIDLVMNKISRIKSIDDITAADYGILLAITNVLCCKIPDECVDISLVSRISGSKTELRKKGMLSRVKGRVQTCCTLI
;
A
#
# COMPACT_ATOMS: atom_id res chain seq x y z
N MET A 1 0.65 9.52 5.22
CA MET A 1 1.76 8.94 5.98
C MET A 1 2.27 7.71 5.23
N PHE A 2 3.52 7.75 4.79
CA PHE A 2 4.16 6.59 4.17
C PHE A 2 4.94 5.84 5.25
N VAL A 3 4.65 4.56 5.49
CA VAL A 3 5.33 3.76 6.51
C VAL A 3 6.05 2.61 5.83
N ILE A 4 7.36 2.78 5.65
CA ILE A 4 8.24 1.67 5.31
C ILE A 4 8.57 1.01 6.63
N SER A 5 8.21 -0.25 6.77
CA SER A 5 8.56 -0.97 7.97
C SER A 5 8.95 -2.38 7.59
N HIS A 6 10.01 -2.88 8.21
CA HIS A 6 10.19 -4.31 8.33
C HIS A 6 9.30 -4.79 9.47
N GLY A 7 8.54 -5.84 9.19
CA GLY A 7 7.66 -6.43 10.18
C GLY A 7 7.95 -7.90 10.36
N ILE A 8 7.94 -8.36 11.60
CA ILE A 8 7.92 -9.79 11.92
C ILE A 8 6.51 -10.15 12.39
N LEU A 9 6.06 -11.36 12.03
CA LEU A 9 4.83 -11.90 12.56
C LEU A 9 5.16 -12.69 13.82
N GLU A 10 4.78 -12.17 14.99
CA GLU A 10 5.00 -12.82 16.28
C GLU A 10 3.66 -13.00 16.98
N ASN A 11 3.36 -14.24 17.41
CA ASN A 11 2.09 -14.59 18.07
C ASN A 11 0.83 -14.14 17.28
N GLY A 12 0.90 -14.13 15.95
CA GLY A 12 -0.19 -13.69 15.08
C GLY A 12 -0.36 -12.18 14.95
N GLN A 13 0.56 -11.38 15.52
CA GLN A 13 0.55 -9.92 15.41
C GLN A 13 1.73 -9.44 14.56
N LEU A 14 1.48 -8.43 13.74
CA LEU A 14 2.55 -7.71 13.05
C LEU A 14 3.28 -6.82 14.06
N MET A 15 4.56 -7.08 14.26
CA MET A 15 5.46 -6.23 15.02
C MET A 15 6.20 -5.32 14.04
N ILE A 16 6.01 -4.01 14.17
CA ILE A 16 6.63 -2.97 13.34
C ILE A 16 7.99 -2.65 13.95
N ASP A 17 9.06 -2.82 13.17
CA ASP A 17 10.41 -2.39 13.55
C ASP A 17 10.51 -0.86 13.44
N LEU A 18 10.81 -0.22 14.57
CA LEU A 18 11.12 1.20 14.71
C LEU A 18 12.56 1.32 15.24
N ASP A 19 13.52 1.24 14.33
CA ASP A 19 14.96 1.40 14.63
C ASP A 19 15.49 0.40 15.68
N GLY A 20 15.06 -0.86 15.60
CA GLY A 20 15.45 -1.95 16.50
C GLY A 20 14.53 -2.14 17.71
N GLU A 21 13.57 -1.24 17.92
CA GLU A 21 12.46 -1.45 18.85
C GLU A 21 11.25 -1.99 18.09
N TYR A 22 10.74 -3.13 18.52
CA TYR A 22 9.51 -3.70 17.96
C TYR A 22 8.30 -3.18 18.73
N ILE A 23 7.33 -2.61 18.00
CA ILE A 23 6.02 -2.25 18.55
C ILE A 23 4.94 -3.07 17.87
N SER A 24 3.92 -3.52 18.63
CA SER A 24 2.77 -4.17 18.02
C SER A 24 2.02 -3.20 17.10
N CYS A 25 1.50 -3.69 15.99
CA CYS A 25 0.71 -2.86 15.08
C CYS A 25 -0.53 -2.26 15.77
N SER A 26 -1.13 -2.97 16.74
CA SER A 26 -2.22 -2.45 17.55
C SER A 26 -1.80 -1.23 18.37
N ASP A 27 -0.67 -1.31 19.08
CA ASP A 27 -0.16 -0.19 19.87
C ASP A 27 0.24 0.99 18.99
N PHE A 28 0.82 0.71 17.82
CA PHE A 28 1.15 1.74 16.85
C PHE A 28 -0.09 2.51 16.38
N PHE A 29 -1.15 1.80 15.96
CA PHE A 29 -2.39 2.45 15.50
C PHE A 29 -3.14 3.17 16.63
N ALA A 30 -3.17 2.59 17.83
CA ALA A 30 -3.76 3.24 19.01
C ALA A 30 -3.03 4.55 19.34
N LYS A 31 -1.69 4.59 19.27
CA LYS A 31 -0.91 5.81 19.47
C LYS A 31 -1.21 6.87 18.41
N ILE A 32 -1.40 6.48 17.15
CA ILE A 32 -1.82 7.43 16.10
C ILE A 32 -3.17 8.07 16.47
N GLY A 33 -4.15 7.26 16.87
CA GLY A 33 -5.47 7.74 17.27
C GLY A 33 -5.43 8.68 18.49
N GLN A 34 -4.49 8.48 19.43
CA GLN A 34 -4.28 9.40 20.55
C GLN A 34 -3.64 10.74 20.12
N CYS A 35 -2.87 10.75 19.04
CA CYS A 35 -2.20 11.93 18.54
C CYS A 35 -3.08 12.79 17.62
N THR A 36 -4.12 12.21 17.00
CA THR A 36 -5.00 12.94 16.10
C THR A 36 -6.36 12.28 15.92
N ASP A 37 -7.40 13.11 15.87
CA ASP A 37 -8.76 12.69 15.47
C ASP A 37 -8.98 12.77 13.95
N LYS A 38 -7.97 13.24 13.19
CA LYS A 38 -8.07 13.40 11.74
C LYS A 38 -7.78 12.08 11.01
N PRO A 39 -8.43 11.82 9.86
CA PRO A 39 -8.10 10.68 9.02
C PRO A 39 -6.61 10.62 8.67
N VAL A 40 -6.05 9.42 8.65
CA VAL A 40 -4.68 9.17 8.19
C VAL A 40 -4.66 8.18 7.03
N ASN A 41 -3.77 8.43 6.10
CA ASN A 41 -3.51 7.58 4.94
C ASN A 41 -2.20 6.84 5.19
N ILE A 42 -2.23 5.50 5.25
CA ILE A 42 -1.06 4.65 5.54
C ILE A 42 -0.82 3.71 4.36
N PHE A 43 0.39 3.75 3.81
CA PHE A 43 0.88 2.75 2.86
C PHE A 43 2.03 1.98 3.51
N MET A 44 1.89 0.67 3.64
CA MET A 44 2.79 -0.19 4.40
C MET A 44 3.42 -1.27 3.50
N THR A 45 4.75 -1.26 3.42
CA THR A 45 5.52 -2.20 2.58
C THR A 45 5.98 -3.47 3.31
N ALA A 46 5.53 -3.68 4.55
CA ALA A 46 6.02 -4.74 5.43
C ALA A 46 5.67 -6.16 4.94
N CYS A 47 6.61 -7.09 5.16
CA CYS A 47 6.32 -8.52 5.15
C CYS A 47 5.18 -8.82 6.12
N HIS A 48 4.27 -9.71 5.73
CA HIS A 48 3.07 -10.04 6.52
C HIS A 48 2.18 -8.84 6.86
N GLY A 49 2.30 -7.72 6.13
CA GLY A 49 1.54 -6.49 6.34
C GLY A 49 0.02 -6.70 6.40
N ALA A 50 -0.52 -7.74 5.76
CA ALA A 50 -1.94 -8.11 5.88
C ALA A 50 -2.44 -8.25 7.32
N ALA A 51 -1.59 -8.66 8.28
CA ALA A 51 -1.96 -8.74 9.70
C ALA A 51 -2.21 -7.36 10.35
N ALA A 52 -1.76 -6.26 9.73
CA ALA A 52 -2.09 -4.91 10.18
C ALA A 52 -3.58 -4.57 9.97
N ILE A 53 -4.23 -5.18 8.96
CA ILE A 53 -5.63 -4.90 8.61
C ILE A 53 -6.57 -5.21 9.78
N ASP A 54 -6.27 -6.25 10.56
CA ASP A 54 -7.08 -6.66 11.72
C ASP A 54 -7.13 -5.61 12.83
N ASN A 55 -6.14 -4.70 12.86
CA ASN A 55 -6.03 -3.63 13.85
C ASN A 55 -6.43 -2.26 13.28
N ALA A 56 -6.73 -2.15 11.99
CA ALA A 56 -6.94 -0.88 11.31
C ALA A 56 -8.15 -0.09 11.84
N ALA A 57 -9.11 -0.75 12.50
CA ALA A 57 -10.22 -0.12 13.21
C ALA A 57 -9.77 0.79 14.38
N LEU A 58 -8.53 0.68 14.85
CA LEU A 58 -7.94 1.57 15.85
C LEU A 58 -7.52 2.93 15.28
N LEU A 59 -7.45 3.06 13.95
CA LEU A 59 -7.14 4.33 13.29
C LEU A 59 -8.33 5.30 13.38
N PRO A 60 -8.08 6.62 13.29
CA PRO A 60 -9.14 7.62 13.23
C PRO A 60 -10.15 7.33 12.12
N LYS A 61 -11.42 7.66 12.35
CA LYS A 61 -12.50 7.43 11.38
C LYS A 61 -12.15 8.09 10.03
N GLY A 62 -12.35 7.34 8.95
CA GLY A 62 -12.04 7.80 7.58
C GLY A 62 -10.59 7.57 7.14
N SER A 63 -9.76 6.99 8.00
CA SER A 63 -8.41 6.58 7.63
C SER A 63 -8.40 5.50 6.54
N SER A 64 -7.28 5.38 5.83
CA SER A 64 -7.03 4.30 4.89
C SER A 64 -5.69 3.63 5.17
N LEU A 65 -5.62 2.32 4.96
CA LEU A 65 -4.42 1.52 5.10
C LEU A 65 -4.29 0.59 3.90
N ALA A 66 -3.24 0.73 3.10
CA ALA A 66 -2.86 -0.25 2.10
C ALA A 66 -1.61 -1.00 2.57
N VAL A 67 -1.63 -2.31 2.42
CA VAL A 67 -0.51 -3.19 2.75
C VAL A 67 -0.15 -4.02 1.52
N VAL A 68 1.12 -4.07 1.20
CA VAL A 68 1.58 -4.60 -0.09
C VAL A 68 1.72 -6.13 -0.11
N SER A 69 1.88 -6.76 1.06
CA SER A 69 2.17 -8.19 1.17
C SER A 69 1.41 -8.85 2.33
N ASP A 70 0.93 -10.06 2.09
CA ASP A 70 0.34 -10.94 3.08
C ASP A 70 1.30 -12.04 3.59
N ARG A 71 2.53 -12.07 3.07
CA ARG A 71 3.53 -13.11 3.39
C ARG A 71 4.93 -12.54 3.54
N ASN A 72 5.88 -13.40 3.88
CA ASN A 72 7.28 -13.04 3.89
C ASN A 72 7.78 -12.83 2.45
N GLU A 73 8.47 -11.73 2.21
CA GLU A 73 9.05 -11.39 0.91
C GLU A 73 10.45 -10.79 1.07
N PRO A 74 11.51 -11.54 0.72
CA PRO A 74 12.88 -11.05 0.84
C PRO A 74 13.21 -9.94 -0.17
N SER A 75 12.48 -9.85 -1.29
CA SER A 75 12.72 -8.89 -2.39
C SER A 75 12.00 -7.55 -2.24
N LEU A 76 11.20 -7.35 -1.18
CA LEU A 76 10.31 -6.19 -1.03
C LEU A 76 11.04 -4.84 -0.83
N GLY A 77 12.38 -4.83 -0.78
CA GLY A 77 13.22 -3.62 -0.69
C GLY A 77 13.92 -3.20 -1.98
N GLU A 78 14.25 -4.13 -2.89
CA GLU A 78 15.10 -3.84 -4.06
C GLU A 78 14.39 -3.08 -5.18
N ASN A 79 13.06 -3.22 -5.27
CA ASN A 79 12.24 -2.56 -6.29
C ASN A 79 11.53 -1.28 -5.79
N LEU A 80 11.71 -0.90 -4.52
CA LEU A 80 11.09 0.33 -4.01
C LEU A 80 11.76 1.60 -4.55
N ASP A 81 13.02 1.55 -5.00
CA ASP A 81 13.71 2.71 -5.60
C ASP A 81 12.99 3.24 -6.86
N HIS A 82 12.50 2.34 -7.72
CA HIS A 82 11.68 2.72 -8.87
C HIS A 82 10.34 3.31 -8.43
N PHE A 83 9.73 2.73 -7.40
CA PHE A 83 8.48 3.19 -6.80
C PHE A 83 8.64 4.58 -6.14
N TYR A 84 9.74 4.86 -5.44
CA TYR A 84 10.04 6.18 -4.85
C TYR A 84 10.14 7.27 -5.91
N SER A 85 10.82 6.98 -7.02
CA SER A 85 10.96 7.95 -8.11
C SER A 85 9.63 8.39 -8.72
N LEU A 86 8.58 7.56 -8.59
CA LEU A 86 7.22 7.87 -9.03
C LEU A 86 6.43 8.62 -7.95
N ILE A 87 6.64 8.30 -6.67
CA ILE A 87 6.03 9.02 -5.52
C ILE A 87 6.57 10.46 -5.41
N GLU A 88 7.89 10.66 -5.54
CA GLU A 88 8.52 11.97 -5.39
C GLU A 88 7.99 13.01 -6.40
N LYS A 89 7.50 12.56 -7.55
CA LYS A 89 6.92 13.40 -8.59
C LYS A 89 5.45 13.76 -8.32
N SER A 90 4.82 13.20 -7.29
CA SER A 90 3.39 13.36 -7.00
C SER A 90 3.12 13.32 -5.49
N PRO A 91 3.49 14.39 -4.76
CA PRO A 91 3.37 14.43 -3.29
C PRO A 91 1.93 14.32 -2.78
N ASP A 92 0.93 14.59 -3.62
CA ASP A 92 -0.50 14.52 -3.29
C ASP A 92 -1.15 13.16 -3.62
N ILE A 93 -0.36 12.09 -3.77
CA ILE A 93 -0.85 10.77 -4.16
C ILE A 93 -1.59 10.04 -3.02
N SER A 94 -2.81 9.59 -3.30
CA SER A 94 -3.62 8.85 -2.32
C SER A 94 -3.04 7.46 -2.00
N THR A 95 -3.36 6.90 -0.82
CA THR A 95 -3.03 5.50 -0.47
C THR A 95 -3.49 4.51 -1.54
N LEU A 96 -4.64 4.76 -2.16
CA LEU A 96 -5.21 3.91 -3.19
C LEU A 96 -4.43 4.01 -4.49
N SER A 97 -4.05 5.23 -4.88
CA SER A 97 -3.21 5.48 -6.05
C SER A 97 -1.83 4.84 -5.86
N LEU A 98 -1.26 4.89 -4.66
CA LEU A 98 -0.02 4.18 -4.31
C LEU A 98 -0.16 2.67 -4.43
N LEU A 99 -1.29 2.12 -3.99
CA LEU A 99 -1.58 0.68 -4.10
C LEU A 99 -1.76 0.24 -5.55
N LEU A 100 -2.47 1.03 -6.36
CA LEU A 100 -2.60 0.77 -7.80
C LEU A 100 -1.24 0.80 -8.47
N LEU A 101 -0.45 1.85 -8.22
CA LEU A 101 0.90 2.00 -8.73
C LEU A 101 1.78 0.80 -8.35
N TYR A 102 1.80 0.43 -7.07
CA TYR A 102 2.57 -0.71 -6.58
C TYR A 102 2.19 -2.00 -7.30
N ASN A 103 0.89 -2.29 -7.39
CA ASN A 103 0.39 -3.47 -8.07
C ASN A 103 0.82 -3.46 -9.55
N CYS A 104 0.82 -2.31 -10.23
CA CYS A 104 1.29 -2.23 -11.62
C CYS A 104 2.79 -2.52 -11.80
N THR A 105 3.59 -2.33 -10.75
CA THR A 105 5.05 -2.56 -10.75
C THR A 105 5.46 -3.93 -10.18
N LEU A 106 4.50 -4.74 -9.73
CA LEU A 106 4.77 -5.99 -9.03
C LEU A 106 5.39 -7.05 -9.95
N GLN A 107 6.50 -7.64 -9.53
CA GLN A 107 7.25 -8.66 -10.28
C GLN A 107 7.10 -10.07 -9.68
N ASN A 108 6.15 -10.28 -8.79
CA ASN A 108 5.89 -11.55 -8.12
C ASN A 108 4.38 -11.77 -7.92
N ARG A 109 4.00 -12.94 -7.38
CA ARG A 109 2.58 -13.32 -7.20
C ARG A 109 1.99 -12.98 -5.81
N THR A 110 2.41 -11.88 -5.19
CA THR A 110 1.98 -11.55 -3.83
C THR A 110 0.77 -10.64 -3.79
N SER A 111 -0.16 -10.91 -2.88
CA SER A 111 -1.40 -10.14 -2.79
C SER A 111 -1.23 -9.00 -1.81
N SER A 112 -1.66 -7.83 -2.25
CA SER A 112 -1.89 -6.69 -1.39
C SER A 112 -3.28 -6.73 -0.74
N SER A 113 -3.47 -5.94 0.31
CA SER A 113 -4.75 -5.73 1.00
C SER A 113 -4.98 -4.24 1.27
N LEU A 114 -6.25 -3.88 1.43
CA LEU A 114 -6.69 -2.50 1.64
C LEU A 114 -7.70 -2.47 2.79
N TRP A 115 -7.59 -1.49 3.67
CA TRP A 115 -8.62 -1.11 4.62
C TRP A 115 -9.05 0.32 4.36
N ILE A 116 -10.35 0.52 4.14
CA ILE A 116 -10.93 1.83 3.86
C ILE A 116 -12.40 1.82 4.30
N ASN A 117 -12.89 2.94 4.83
CA ASN A 117 -14.27 3.08 5.29
C ASN A 117 -14.71 1.96 6.24
N ASN A 118 -13.85 1.57 7.18
CA ASN A 118 -14.09 0.47 8.13
C ASN A 118 -14.29 -0.92 7.49
N ASN A 119 -13.87 -1.11 6.25
CA ASN A 119 -13.97 -2.39 5.54
C ASN A 119 -12.58 -2.89 5.14
N ALA A 120 -12.32 -4.17 5.39
CA ALA A 120 -11.13 -4.88 4.96
C ALA A 120 -11.35 -5.54 3.59
N TYR A 121 -10.42 -5.32 2.66
CA TYR A 121 -10.40 -5.87 1.32
C TYR A 121 -9.07 -6.58 1.08
N HIS A 122 -9.06 -7.91 1.16
CA HIS A 122 -7.90 -8.70 0.77
C HIS A 122 -8.05 -9.09 -0.69
N LEU A 123 -7.25 -8.50 -1.59
CA LEU A 123 -7.46 -8.60 -3.04
C LEU A 123 -7.44 -10.04 -3.55
N LYS A 124 -6.64 -10.92 -2.94
CA LYS A 124 -6.60 -12.36 -3.25
C LYS A 124 -7.96 -13.05 -3.23
N TYR A 125 -8.88 -12.63 -2.37
CA TYR A 125 -10.21 -13.27 -2.28
C TYR A 125 -11.15 -12.84 -3.40
N PHE A 126 -10.84 -11.73 -4.08
CA PHE A 126 -11.62 -11.23 -5.21
C PHE A 126 -11.10 -11.75 -6.55
N VAL A 127 -9.83 -12.14 -6.64
CA VAL A 127 -9.21 -12.67 -7.86
C VAL A 127 -10.01 -13.82 -8.48
N PRO A 128 -10.44 -14.86 -7.73
CA PRO A 128 -11.24 -15.95 -8.31
C PRO A 128 -12.54 -15.50 -8.97
N GLY A 129 -13.17 -14.43 -8.47
CA GLY A 129 -14.41 -13.88 -9.03
C GLY A 129 -14.24 -13.10 -10.34
N ILE A 130 -13.00 -12.89 -10.78
CA ILE A 130 -12.65 -12.18 -12.02
C ILE A 130 -12.13 -13.15 -13.08
N LEU A 131 -11.49 -14.25 -12.68
CA LEU A 131 -11.01 -15.27 -13.62
C LEU A 131 -12.16 -15.85 -14.44
N GLY A 132 -11.93 -16.03 -15.75
CA GLY A 132 -12.92 -16.54 -16.70
C GLY A 132 -14.04 -15.56 -17.04
N ARG A 133 -14.03 -14.33 -16.48
CA ARG A 133 -15.07 -13.33 -16.77
C ARG A 133 -14.80 -12.59 -18.07
N HIS A 134 -15.87 -12.30 -18.81
CA HIS A 134 -15.84 -11.35 -19.91
C HIS A 134 -16.12 -9.94 -19.39
N PHE A 135 -15.21 -9.00 -19.67
CA PHE A 135 -15.37 -7.60 -19.29
C PHE A 135 -16.17 -6.81 -20.32
N SER A 136 -17.18 -6.10 -19.85
CA SER A 136 -17.96 -5.16 -20.66
C SER A 136 -17.12 -3.95 -21.11
N ALA A 137 -17.59 -3.25 -22.14
CA ALA A 137 -16.96 -2.01 -22.61
C ALA A 137 -16.88 -0.94 -21.49
N THR A 138 -17.90 -0.86 -20.63
CA THR A 138 -17.93 0.07 -19.49
C THR A 138 -16.87 -0.27 -18.44
N GLU A 139 -16.71 -1.55 -18.08
CA GLU A 139 -15.68 -1.96 -17.13
C GLU A 139 -14.27 -1.70 -17.67
N ARG A 140 -14.03 -2.01 -18.95
CA ARG A 140 -12.76 -1.70 -19.62
C ARG A 140 -12.46 -0.21 -19.55
N LYS A 141 -13.42 0.64 -19.90
CA LYS A 141 -13.25 2.10 -19.81
C LYS A 141 -12.92 2.53 -18.37
N LYS A 142 -13.61 1.98 -17.37
CA LYS A 142 -13.34 2.29 -15.95
C LYS A 142 -11.91 1.91 -15.54
N VAL A 143 -11.45 0.72 -15.92
CA VAL A 143 -10.08 0.25 -15.66
C VAL A 143 -9.05 1.15 -16.32
N HIS A 144 -9.19 1.42 -17.62
CA HIS A 144 -8.28 2.31 -18.36
C HIS A 144 -8.24 3.70 -17.73
N SER A 145 -9.38 4.32 -17.45
CA SER A 145 -9.42 5.63 -16.79
C SER A 145 -8.74 5.67 -15.42
N ALA A 146 -8.76 4.57 -14.67
CA ALA A 146 -8.10 4.48 -13.38
C ALA A 146 -6.58 4.24 -13.49
N LEU A 147 -6.13 3.51 -14.52
CA LEU A 147 -4.73 3.06 -14.64
C LEU A 147 -3.88 3.88 -15.61
N ASP A 148 -4.49 4.60 -16.56
CA ASP A 148 -3.79 5.39 -17.59
C ASP A 148 -2.81 6.43 -16.99
N ASN A 149 -3.06 6.90 -15.76
CA ASN A 149 -2.20 7.86 -15.07
C ASN A 149 -0.90 7.26 -14.52
N PHE A 150 -0.80 5.93 -14.43
CA PHE A 150 0.33 5.21 -13.85
C PHE A 150 1.17 4.45 -14.89
N MET A 151 0.71 4.45 -16.14
CA MET A 151 1.18 3.56 -17.20
C MET A 151 1.46 4.35 -18.47
N ASN A 152 2.48 3.94 -19.23
CA ASN A 152 2.75 4.53 -20.54
C ASN A 152 1.84 3.91 -21.62
N LYS A 153 1.97 4.38 -22.87
CA LYS A 153 1.14 3.89 -23.98
C LYS A 153 1.32 2.38 -24.26
N SER A 154 2.53 1.84 -24.15
CA SER A 154 2.76 0.40 -24.33
C SER A 154 2.16 -0.43 -23.19
N ASP A 155 2.19 0.09 -21.96
CA ASP A 155 1.59 -0.57 -20.79
C ASP A 155 0.05 -0.62 -20.91
N ARG A 156 -0.56 0.39 -21.56
CA ARG A 156 -2.00 0.40 -21.82
C ARG A 156 -2.45 -0.78 -22.69
N GLU A 157 -1.67 -1.12 -23.72
CA GLU A 157 -1.93 -2.31 -24.54
C GLU A 157 -1.80 -3.60 -23.71
N HIS A 158 -0.88 -3.61 -22.73
CA HIS A 158 -0.71 -4.73 -21.80
C HIS A 158 -1.93 -4.93 -20.90
N ILE A 159 -2.61 -3.87 -20.44
CA ILE A 159 -3.89 -3.98 -19.70
C ILE A 159 -4.91 -4.79 -20.51
N ASP A 160 -5.12 -4.43 -21.79
CA ASP A 160 -6.10 -5.12 -22.63
C ASP A 160 -5.71 -6.58 -22.90
N LEU A 161 -4.42 -6.86 -23.07
CA LEU A 161 -3.90 -8.22 -23.16
C LEU A 161 -4.22 -9.03 -21.90
N VAL A 162 -3.98 -8.46 -20.71
CA VAL A 162 -4.29 -9.12 -19.43
C VAL A 162 -5.80 -9.34 -19.26
N MET A 163 -6.64 -8.34 -19.54
CA MET A 163 -8.11 -8.47 -19.49
C MET A 163 -8.63 -9.57 -20.44
N ASN A 164 -8.07 -9.65 -21.66
CA ASN A 164 -8.41 -10.71 -22.61
C ASN A 164 -7.93 -12.09 -22.12
N LYS A 165 -6.74 -12.16 -21.55
CA LYS A 165 -6.15 -13.39 -21.01
C LYS A 165 -6.99 -13.93 -19.85
N ILE A 166 -7.41 -13.08 -18.91
CA ILE A 166 -8.29 -13.41 -17.79
C ILE A 166 -9.57 -14.10 -18.26
N SER A 167 -10.19 -13.64 -19.35
CA SER A 167 -11.45 -14.21 -19.86
C SER A 167 -11.35 -15.67 -20.31
N ARG A 168 -10.12 -16.19 -20.49
CA ARG A 168 -9.84 -17.55 -20.98
C ARG A 168 -9.22 -18.47 -19.92
N ILE A 169 -8.84 -17.92 -18.77
CA ILE A 169 -8.11 -18.62 -17.72
C ILE A 169 -9.04 -18.98 -16.58
N LYS A 170 -8.81 -20.15 -15.97
CA LYS A 170 -9.58 -20.65 -14.81
C LYS A 170 -8.77 -20.72 -13.53
N SER A 171 -7.44 -20.61 -13.59
CA SER A 171 -6.56 -20.65 -12.42
C SER A 171 -5.61 -19.45 -12.36
N ILE A 172 -5.30 -19.01 -11.15
CA ILE A 172 -4.25 -18.00 -10.88
C ILE A 172 -2.87 -18.48 -11.37
N ASP A 173 -2.67 -19.80 -11.45
CA ASP A 173 -1.39 -20.38 -11.86
C ASP A 173 -1.05 -20.15 -13.34
N ASP A 174 -2.06 -19.88 -14.16
CA ASP A 174 -1.90 -19.58 -15.59
C ASP A 174 -1.51 -18.09 -15.85
N ILE A 175 -1.50 -17.27 -14.79
CA ILE A 175 -1.16 -15.84 -14.85
C ILE A 175 0.32 -15.65 -14.54
N THR A 176 1.08 -15.01 -15.43
CA THR A 176 2.52 -14.79 -15.18
C THR A 176 2.72 -13.83 -14.00
N ALA A 177 3.90 -13.84 -13.38
CA ALA A 177 4.22 -12.88 -12.32
C ALA A 177 4.08 -11.43 -12.81
N ALA A 178 4.48 -11.14 -14.06
CA ALA A 178 4.34 -9.82 -14.68
C ALA A 178 2.88 -9.40 -14.93
N ASP A 179 1.99 -10.36 -15.24
CA ASP A 179 0.55 -10.08 -15.43
C ASP A 179 -0.21 -9.96 -14.10
N TYR A 180 0.32 -10.58 -13.04
CA TYR A 180 -0.37 -10.69 -11.76
C TYR A 180 -0.61 -9.34 -11.09
N GLY A 181 0.38 -8.45 -11.19
CA GLY A 181 0.27 -7.07 -10.72
C GLY A 181 -0.89 -6.31 -11.37
N ILE A 182 -1.00 -6.38 -12.69
CA ILE A 182 -2.10 -5.78 -13.46
C ILE A 182 -3.44 -6.41 -13.08
N LEU A 183 -3.50 -7.74 -12.90
CA LEU A 183 -4.71 -8.42 -12.41
C LEU A 183 -5.16 -7.88 -11.05
N LEU A 184 -4.26 -7.65 -10.10
CA LEU A 184 -4.59 -7.06 -8.79
C LEU A 184 -5.09 -5.62 -8.94
N ALA A 185 -4.49 -4.82 -9.81
CA ALA A 185 -4.93 -3.46 -10.08
C ALA A 185 -6.35 -3.43 -10.69
N ILE A 186 -6.64 -4.28 -11.68
CA ILE A 186 -7.98 -4.48 -12.25
C ILE A 186 -8.97 -4.89 -11.16
N THR A 187 -8.58 -5.86 -10.33
CA THR A 187 -9.40 -6.37 -9.22
C THR A 187 -9.77 -5.26 -8.25
N ASN A 188 -8.80 -4.43 -7.88
CA ASN A 188 -9.01 -3.29 -7.01
C ASN A 188 -10.04 -2.31 -7.60
N VAL A 189 -9.86 -1.88 -8.86
CA VAL A 189 -10.76 -0.94 -9.54
C VAL A 189 -12.20 -1.46 -9.65
N LEU A 190 -12.37 -2.77 -9.87
CA LEU A 190 -13.69 -3.35 -10.14
C LEU A 190 -14.42 -3.81 -8.87
N CYS A 191 -13.69 -4.31 -7.87
CA CYS A 191 -14.30 -4.90 -6.67
C CYS A 191 -14.32 -3.96 -5.47
N CYS A 192 -13.39 -3.01 -5.38
CA CYS A 192 -13.41 -2.01 -4.33
C CYS A 192 -14.32 -0.85 -4.78
N LYS A 193 -15.48 -0.69 -4.14
CA LYS A 193 -16.28 0.55 -4.24
C LYS A 193 -15.52 1.65 -3.52
N ILE A 194 -14.51 2.20 -4.17
CA ILE A 194 -13.77 3.35 -3.69
C ILE A 194 -14.65 4.58 -3.94
N PRO A 195 -15.10 5.32 -2.90
CA PRO A 195 -15.67 6.63 -3.12
C PRO A 195 -14.58 7.60 -3.58
N ASP A 196 -14.93 8.49 -4.51
CA ASP A 196 -14.04 9.47 -5.15
C ASP A 196 -13.45 10.53 -4.17
N GLU A 197 -13.76 10.45 -2.88
CA GLU A 197 -13.36 11.40 -1.85
C GLU A 197 -12.41 10.75 -0.84
N CYS A 198 -11.12 10.62 -1.19
CA CYS A 198 -10.08 10.23 -0.22
C CYS A 198 -8.73 10.86 -0.59
N VAL A 199 -8.67 12.20 -0.68
CA VAL A 199 -7.38 12.90 -0.77
C VAL A 199 -7.43 14.21 0.01
N ASP A 200 -6.83 14.19 1.21
CA ASP A 200 -6.13 15.35 1.75
C ASP A 200 -4.91 14.83 2.52
N ILE A 201 -3.71 15.21 2.09
CA ILE A 201 -2.42 14.79 2.68
C ILE A 201 -1.88 15.87 3.64
N SER A 202 -2.73 16.80 4.09
CA SER A 202 -2.32 17.85 5.04
C SER A 202 -2.19 17.38 6.49
N LEU A 203 -1.30 16.41 6.77
CA LEU A 203 -0.72 16.25 8.11
C LEU A 203 0.59 15.44 8.13
N VAL A 204 1.64 16.04 7.59
CA VAL A 204 3.02 15.66 7.93
C VAL A 204 3.68 16.85 8.62
N SER A 205 3.40 17.04 9.92
CA SER A 205 4.23 17.91 10.78
C SER A 205 4.04 17.74 12.30
N ARG A 206 3.31 16.74 12.80
CA ARG A 206 3.05 16.61 14.26
C ARG A 206 3.44 15.29 14.94
N ILE A 207 3.89 14.28 14.19
CA ILE A 207 4.62 13.12 14.78
C ILE A 207 6.15 13.37 14.74
N SER A 208 6.57 14.57 14.32
CA SER A 208 7.92 15.09 14.61
C SER A 208 7.88 15.90 15.91
N GLY A 209 7.58 15.21 17.01
CA GLY A 209 7.91 15.72 18.34
C GLY A 209 9.42 15.86 18.43
N SER A 210 9.90 17.09 18.23
CA SER A 210 11.23 17.62 18.52
C SER A 210 12.16 16.63 19.25
N LYS A 211 13.31 16.29 18.65
CA LYS A 211 14.44 15.55 19.24
C LYS A 211 14.79 15.98 20.68
N THR A 212 14.39 17.19 21.07
CA THR A 212 14.59 17.78 22.39
C THR A 212 13.72 17.13 23.50
N GLU A 213 12.51 16.65 23.20
CA GLU A 213 11.66 15.97 24.20
C GLU A 213 12.11 14.53 24.48
N LEU A 214 12.52 13.80 23.45
CA LEU A 214 13.03 12.43 23.58
C LEU A 214 14.41 12.40 24.28
N ARG A 215 15.24 13.44 24.09
CA ARG A 215 16.51 13.61 24.83
C ARG A 215 16.32 13.97 26.30
N LYS A 216 15.29 14.76 26.66
CA LYS A 216 14.99 15.09 28.06
C LYS A 216 14.59 13.87 28.89
N LYS A 217 14.11 12.79 28.26
CA LYS A 217 13.80 11.50 28.92
C LYS A 217 14.97 10.51 28.93
N GLY A 218 16.17 10.90 28.48
CA GLY A 218 17.40 10.10 28.63
C GLY A 218 17.55 8.91 27.68
N MET A 219 16.80 8.83 26.57
CA MET A 219 16.70 7.58 25.79
C MET A 219 17.54 7.48 24.51
N LEU A 220 18.31 8.50 24.09
CA LEU A 220 19.06 8.38 22.81
C LEU A 220 20.45 9.01 22.88
N SER A 221 21.44 8.19 23.25
CA SER A 221 22.83 8.45 22.90
C SER A 221 23.23 7.53 21.72
N ARG A 222 23.46 8.17 20.56
CA ARG A 222 24.04 7.64 19.31
C ARG A 222 23.08 6.92 18.36
N VAL A 223 22.37 7.72 17.56
CA VAL A 223 21.68 7.30 16.32
C VAL A 223 22.58 7.62 15.12
N LYS A 224 22.98 6.60 14.37
CA LYS A 224 23.42 6.70 12.97
C LYS A 224 22.58 5.71 12.16
N GLY A 225 21.42 6.17 11.68
CA GLY A 225 20.60 5.54 10.65
C GLY A 225 20.23 6.62 9.63
N ARG A 226 20.36 6.32 8.33
CA ARG A 226 20.13 7.29 7.25
C ARG A 226 18.64 7.60 7.11
N VAL A 227 18.19 8.66 7.79
CA VAL A 227 17.02 9.43 7.36
C VAL A 227 17.46 10.27 6.17
N GLN A 228 17.04 9.91 4.96
CA GLN A 228 17.33 10.72 3.77
C GLN A 228 16.36 11.89 3.72
N THR A 229 16.70 12.97 4.42
CA THR A 229 16.14 14.30 4.18
C THR A 229 16.59 14.79 2.80
N CYS A 230 15.68 14.81 1.84
CA CYS A 230 15.83 15.64 0.65
C CYS A 230 15.58 17.11 1.04
N CYS A 231 16.65 17.79 1.44
CA CYS A 231 16.75 19.25 1.39
C CYS A 231 18.18 19.61 0.97
N THR A 232 18.35 19.96 -0.31
CA THR A 232 19.24 21.06 -0.68
C THR A 232 18.79 21.63 -2.02
N LEU A 233 18.55 22.94 -2.07
CA LEU A 233 19.10 23.84 -3.09
C LEU A 233 18.96 25.29 -2.58
N ILE A 234 20.13 25.88 -2.31
CA ILE A 234 20.63 27.26 -2.49
C ILE A 234 19.63 28.41 -2.25
#